data_AF-I6ZT59-F1
#
_entry.id   AF-I6ZT59-F1
#
_cell.length_a   1.000
_cell.length_b   1.000
_cell.length_c   1.000
_cell.angle_alpha   90.00
_cell.angle_beta   90.00
_cell.angle_gamma   90.00
#
_symmetry.space_group_name_H-M   'P 1'
#
loop_
_entity.id
_entity.type
_entity.pdbx_description
1 polymer ?
#
loop_
_entity_poly.entity_id
_entity_poly.type
_entity_poly.pdbx_seq_one_letter_code
_entity_poly.pdbx_strand_id
1 'polypeptide(L)'
;MEGTKLFAEASNIPFRLLQGGMDCKEFVVYNDNVFCLTGRNTLIALSSGEEYEFYGDILSMGIHEHYIYLVFNTSKVIVFDAICREVVVNFREMDGCIKKAMISSSGIYLLGFDGYLYRSTFEDIRYAKDTSVYGTKGESIIQDFWVRDDSIFYVTHYGHICKDSDVILKVFDTVTLIVPHKEYLYIVTEGNLLLKYDVVRSSILFKENIGNSKVIGDGVIGCNGMAIDLYKEIFMKVPKDTRWVRRHDKIIYISTISGIFSGSLND
;
A
#
# COMPACT_ATOMS: atom_id res chain seq x y z
N MET A 1 9.84 -0.32 34.98
CA MET A 1 10.28 -1.01 33.75
C MET A 1 10.28 0.04 32.66
N GLU A 2 11.45 0.40 32.17
CA GLU A 2 11.60 1.29 31.02
C GLU A 2 10.94 0.61 29.81
N GLY A 3 9.89 1.24 29.26
CA GLY A 3 9.23 0.75 28.07
C GLY A 3 10.24 0.70 26.93
N THR A 4 10.40 -0.48 26.32
CA THR A 4 11.27 -0.65 25.16
C THR A 4 10.80 0.29 24.05
N LYS A 5 11.54 1.37 23.78
CA LYS A 5 11.34 2.16 22.58
C LYS A 5 11.62 1.26 21.38
N LEU A 6 10.58 0.91 20.64
CA LEU A 6 10.69 0.06 19.46
C LEU A 6 11.06 0.83 18.20
N PHE A 7 10.82 2.13 18.20
CA PHE A 7 11.06 2.98 17.07
C PHE A 7 12.29 3.85 17.32
N ALA A 8 13.25 3.82 16.39
CA ALA A 8 14.42 4.69 16.44
C ALA A 8 14.11 6.05 15.78
N GLU A 9 14.81 7.11 16.19
CA GLU A 9 14.76 8.39 15.48
C GLU A 9 15.79 8.35 14.34
N ALA A 10 15.33 8.53 13.11
CA ALA A 10 16.21 8.63 11.95
C ALA A 10 16.82 10.04 11.84
N SER A 11 18.06 10.08 11.36
CA SER A 11 18.73 11.31 10.93
C SER A 11 17.84 12.14 10.00
N ASN A 12 17.98 13.47 10.03
CA ASN A 12 17.27 14.33 9.07
C ASN A 12 17.60 13.89 7.64
N ILE A 13 16.59 13.46 6.88
CA ILE A 13 16.75 13.06 5.48
C ILE A 13 16.71 14.32 4.61
N PRO A 14 17.77 14.66 3.87
CA PRO A 14 17.74 15.78 2.94
C PRO A 14 16.92 15.38 1.70
N PHE A 15 15.87 16.15 1.42
CA PHE A 15 14.99 15.92 0.27
C PHE A 15 15.36 16.82 -0.91
N ARG A 16 15.41 16.23 -2.11
CA ARG A 16 15.62 16.92 -3.38
C ARG A 16 14.44 16.68 -4.32
N LEU A 17 13.92 17.74 -4.92
CA LEU A 17 12.87 17.64 -5.92
C LEU A 17 13.40 16.88 -7.14
N LEU A 18 12.69 15.82 -7.55
CA LEU A 18 13.05 15.04 -8.73
C LEU A 18 12.67 15.78 -10.01
N GLN A 19 11.43 16.28 -10.08
CA GLN A 19 10.88 17.08 -11.19
C GLN A 19 9.64 17.89 -10.75
N GLY A 20 9.31 18.97 -11.48
CA GLY A 20 8.22 19.92 -11.19
C GLY A 20 6.78 19.42 -11.48
N GLY A 21 6.51 18.13 -11.30
CA GLY A 21 5.19 17.54 -11.52
C GLY A 21 4.20 17.95 -10.43
N MET A 22 3.48 19.07 -10.63
CA MET A 22 2.57 19.64 -9.63
C MET A 22 1.26 18.86 -9.40
N ASP A 23 1.01 17.77 -10.12
CA ASP A 23 -0.29 17.04 -10.08
C ASP A 23 -0.16 15.53 -9.85
N CYS A 24 0.89 15.09 -9.13
CA CYS A 24 1.04 13.68 -8.81
C CYS A 24 0.11 13.24 -7.70
N LYS A 25 -0.98 12.52 -8.02
CA LYS A 25 -1.92 12.01 -7.00
C LYS A 25 -1.38 10.77 -6.28
N GLU A 26 -0.72 9.88 -7.00
CA GLU A 26 -0.13 8.65 -6.49
C GLU A 26 1.12 8.30 -7.31
N PHE A 27 2.09 7.60 -6.73
CA PHE A 27 3.27 7.18 -7.46
C PHE A 27 3.80 5.83 -7.01
N VAL A 28 4.47 5.15 -7.92
CA VAL A 28 5.24 3.93 -7.68
C VAL A 28 6.68 4.12 -8.16
N VAL A 29 7.58 3.27 -7.67
CA VAL A 29 9.01 3.34 -8.00
C VAL A 29 9.48 1.97 -8.46
N TYR A 30 10.20 1.94 -9.58
CA TYR A 30 10.85 0.75 -10.13
C TYR A 30 12.21 1.10 -10.73
N ASN A 31 13.27 0.42 -10.28
CA ASN A 31 14.65 0.66 -10.74
C ASN A 31 14.99 2.16 -10.77
N ASP A 32 14.77 2.84 -9.64
CA ASP A 32 14.94 4.28 -9.45
C ASP A 32 14.10 5.21 -10.34
N ASN A 33 13.25 4.66 -11.22
CA ASN A 33 12.30 5.42 -12.01
C ASN A 33 11.00 5.60 -11.23
N VAL A 34 10.59 6.86 -11.11
CA VAL A 34 9.33 7.22 -10.48
C VAL A 34 8.24 7.30 -11.55
N PHE A 35 7.23 6.46 -11.42
CA PHE A 35 6.03 6.51 -12.23
C PHE A 35 4.94 7.22 -11.44
N CYS A 36 4.58 8.40 -11.92
CA CYS A 36 3.60 9.27 -11.31
C CYS A 36 2.25 9.13 -12.02
N LEU A 37 1.21 8.81 -11.27
CA LEU A 37 -0.16 8.89 -11.76
C LEU A 37 -0.68 10.30 -11.51
N THR A 38 -1.09 10.99 -12.57
CA THR A 38 -1.59 12.37 -12.49
C THR A 38 -3.09 12.43 -12.20
N GLY A 39 -3.58 13.61 -11.82
CA GLY A 39 -5.02 13.89 -11.69
C GLY A 39 -5.82 13.68 -12.99
N ARG A 40 -5.14 13.70 -14.14
CA ARG A 40 -5.74 13.47 -15.48
C ARG A 40 -5.71 12.00 -15.94
N ASN A 41 -5.36 11.07 -15.06
CA ASN A 41 -5.23 9.64 -15.36
C ASN A 41 -4.12 9.30 -16.39
N THR A 42 -3.09 10.14 -16.45
CA THR A 42 -1.86 9.88 -17.22
C THR A 42 -0.80 9.32 -16.28
N LEU A 43 -0.13 8.25 -16.68
CA LEU A 43 1.07 7.76 -16.01
C LEU A 43 2.28 8.43 -16.65
N ILE A 44 3.08 9.14 -15.84
CA ILE A 44 4.29 9.82 -16.28
C ILE A 44 5.50 9.15 -15.65
N ALA A 45 6.43 8.66 -16.45
CA ALA A 45 7.73 8.21 -15.98
C ALA A 45 8.65 9.43 -15.82
N LEU A 46 8.82 9.93 -14.59
CA LEU A 46 9.48 11.21 -14.34
C LEU A 46 10.91 11.23 -14.92
N SER A 47 11.72 10.20 -14.67
CA SER A 47 13.11 10.17 -15.15
C SER A 47 13.25 10.33 -16.66
N SER A 48 12.31 9.82 -17.46
CA SER A 48 12.33 9.88 -18.93
C SER A 48 11.44 10.98 -19.53
N GLY A 49 10.46 11.49 -18.77
CA GLY A 49 9.42 12.39 -19.28
C GLY A 49 8.39 11.70 -20.18
N GLU A 50 8.38 10.37 -20.24
CA GLU A 50 7.41 9.63 -21.05
C GLU A 50 6.03 9.64 -20.40
N GLU A 51 5.00 9.83 -21.21
CA GLU A 51 3.61 9.89 -20.78
C GLU A 51 2.80 8.75 -21.41
N TYR A 52 1.97 8.09 -20.60
CA TYR A 52 1.08 7.02 -21.02
C TYR A 52 -0.35 7.38 -20.61
N GLU A 53 -1.20 7.64 -21.60
CA GLU A 53 -2.59 8.00 -21.39
C GLU A 53 -3.47 6.76 -21.28
N PHE A 54 -4.36 6.76 -20.29
CA PHE A 54 -5.33 5.70 -20.09
C PHE A 54 -6.75 6.28 -20.11
N TYR A 55 -7.66 5.60 -20.80
CA TYR A 55 -9.06 5.99 -20.83
C TYR A 55 -9.80 5.43 -19.61
N GLY A 56 -10.33 6.34 -18.79
CA GLY A 56 -11.12 6.04 -17.59
C GLY A 56 -10.48 6.57 -16.31
N ASP A 57 -11.29 6.67 -15.27
CA ASP A 57 -10.84 7.18 -13.97
C ASP A 57 -10.06 6.12 -13.20
N ILE A 58 -8.76 6.35 -13.01
CA ILE A 58 -7.89 5.48 -12.22
C ILE A 58 -8.04 5.88 -10.74
N LEU A 59 -8.52 4.95 -9.92
CA LEU A 59 -8.67 5.13 -8.48
C LEU A 59 -7.35 4.97 -7.73
N SER A 60 -6.59 3.93 -8.09
CA SER A 60 -5.33 3.63 -7.43
C SER A 60 -4.34 2.92 -8.35
N MET A 61 -3.09 2.95 -7.93
CA MET A 61 -1.98 2.31 -8.60
C MET A 61 -1.14 1.54 -7.58
N GLY A 62 -0.61 0.39 -7.98
CA GLY A 62 0.45 -0.26 -7.23
C GLY A 62 1.45 -0.90 -8.15
N ILE A 63 2.46 -1.52 -7.54
CA ILE A 63 3.52 -2.19 -8.27
C ILE A 63 3.86 -3.53 -7.62
N HIS A 64 4.06 -4.52 -8.47
CA HIS A 64 4.62 -5.81 -8.10
C HIS A 64 5.70 -6.18 -9.12
N GLU A 65 6.93 -6.43 -8.66
CA GLU A 65 8.10 -6.57 -9.54
C GLU A 65 8.23 -5.35 -10.47
N HIS A 66 8.16 -5.54 -11.79
CA HIS A 66 8.16 -4.47 -12.79
C HIS A 66 6.76 -4.20 -13.38
N TYR A 67 5.71 -4.76 -12.79
CA TYR A 67 4.34 -4.60 -13.25
C TYR A 67 3.60 -3.56 -12.42
N ILE A 68 3.23 -2.47 -13.07
CA ILE A 68 2.39 -1.42 -12.52
C ILE A 68 0.94 -1.79 -12.80
N TYR A 69 0.14 -1.95 -11.76
CA TYR A 69 -1.29 -2.20 -11.93
C TYR A 69 -2.09 -0.94 -11.64
N LEU A 70 -3.07 -0.68 -12.50
CA LEU A 70 -3.96 0.47 -12.45
C LEU A 70 -5.37 -0.03 -12.22
N VAL A 71 -5.99 0.43 -11.14
CA VAL A 71 -7.36 0.08 -10.76
C VAL A 71 -8.28 1.22 -11.17
N PHE A 72 -9.23 0.94 -12.05
CA PHE A 72 -10.19 1.92 -12.54
C PHE A 72 -11.46 1.92 -11.68
N ASN A 73 -12.17 3.05 -11.69
CA ASN A 73 -13.45 3.20 -11.00
C ASN A 73 -14.54 2.28 -11.56
N THR A 74 -14.40 1.86 -12.82
CA THR A 74 -15.24 0.83 -13.46
C THR A 74 -14.81 -0.59 -13.09
N SER A 75 -14.09 -0.79 -11.98
CA SER A 75 -13.57 -2.08 -11.53
C SER A 75 -12.72 -2.85 -12.54
N LYS A 76 -12.24 -2.17 -13.57
CA LYS A 76 -11.27 -2.70 -14.52
C LYS A 76 -9.90 -2.62 -13.89
N VAL A 77 -9.08 -3.65 -14.07
CA VAL A 77 -7.67 -3.61 -13.68
C VAL A 77 -6.81 -3.83 -14.92
N ILE A 78 -5.89 -2.91 -15.17
CA ILE A 78 -4.91 -3.00 -16.24
C ILE A 78 -3.53 -3.20 -15.62
N VAL A 79 -2.70 -4.02 -16.26
CA VAL A 79 -1.30 -4.21 -15.88
C VAL A 79 -0.41 -3.66 -16.99
N PHE A 80 0.45 -2.71 -16.62
CA PHE A 80 1.46 -2.07 -17.44
C PHE A 80 2.85 -2.59 -17.06
N ASP A 81 3.62 -3.04 -18.04
CA ASP A 81 4.99 -3.49 -17.85
C ASP A 81 5.97 -2.31 -17.92
N ALA A 82 6.62 -1.99 -16.80
CA ALA A 82 7.56 -0.87 -16.69
C ALA A 82 8.88 -1.09 -17.46
N ILE A 83 9.22 -2.32 -17.85
CA ILE A 83 10.38 -2.63 -18.70
C ILE A 83 9.97 -2.49 -20.17
N CYS A 84 8.94 -3.22 -20.59
CA CYS A 84 8.52 -3.31 -21.99
C CYS A 84 7.71 -2.08 -22.47
N ARG A 85 7.22 -1.26 -21.54
CA ARG A 85 6.42 -0.06 -21.79
C ARG A 85 5.12 -0.33 -22.53
N GLU A 86 4.46 -1.43 -22.17
CA GLU A 86 3.22 -1.86 -22.78
C GLU A 86 2.21 -2.39 -21.76
N VAL A 87 0.94 -2.41 -22.16
CA VAL A 87 -0.12 -3.07 -21.40
C VAL A 87 -0.09 -4.56 -21.68
N VAL A 88 0.13 -5.37 -20.64
CA VAL A 88 0.27 -6.83 -20.76
C VAL A 88 -1.00 -7.59 -20.38
N VAL A 89 -1.82 -7.03 -19.48
CA VAL A 89 -3.07 -7.68 -19.02
C VAL A 89 -4.19 -6.67 -18.87
N ASN A 90 -5.38 -7.13 -19.22
CA ASN A 90 -6.63 -6.43 -18.99
C ASN A 90 -7.61 -7.39 -18.33
N PHE A 91 -7.75 -7.29 -17.00
CA PHE A 91 -8.73 -8.08 -16.27
C PHE A 91 -10.14 -7.60 -16.60
N ARG A 92 -11.09 -8.53 -16.76
CA ARG A 92 -12.49 -8.18 -17.02
C ARG A 92 -13.03 -7.32 -15.89
N GLU A 93 -13.92 -6.41 -16.27
CA GLU A 93 -14.71 -5.64 -15.32
C GLU A 93 -15.44 -6.57 -14.36
N MET A 94 -15.34 -6.27 -13.07
CA MET A 94 -16.03 -7.01 -12.03
C MET A 94 -17.35 -6.34 -11.70
N ASP A 95 -18.36 -7.16 -11.39
CA ASP A 95 -19.68 -6.72 -10.91
C ASP A 95 -19.56 -6.18 -9.46
N GLY A 96 -18.95 -5.00 -9.30
CA GLY A 96 -18.81 -4.34 -8.00
C GLY A 96 -17.56 -3.46 -7.93
N CYS A 97 -17.68 -2.25 -7.36
CA CYS A 97 -16.57 -1.30 -7.23
C CYS A 97 -15.40 -1.90 -6.44
N ILE A 98 -14.17 -1.76 -6.94
CA ILE A 98 -12.95 -2.18 -6.24
C ILE A 98 -12.53 -1.09 -5.25
N LYS A 99 -12.45 -1.45 -3.96
CA LYS A 99 -11.94 -0.59 -2.88
C LYS A 99 -10.41 -0.63 -2.81
N LYS A 100 -9.81 -1.81 -2.97
CA LYS A 100 -8.36 -2.02 -2.86
C LYS A 100 -7.92 -3.21 -3.72
N ALA A 101 -6.75 -3.10 -4.34
CA ALA A 101 -6.12 -4.17 -5.10
C ALA A 101 -4.69 -4.39 -4.64
N MET A 102 -4.26 -5.66 -4.60
CA MET A 102 -2.87 -6.02 -4.34
C MET A 102 -2.49 -7.18 -5.25
N ILE A 103 -1.34 -7.04 -5.92
CA ILE A 103 -0.75 -8.09 -6.73
C ILE A 103 0.41 -8.72 -5.96
N SER A 104 0.48 -10.04 -6.02
CA SER A 104 1.58 -10.86 -5.50
C SER A 104 1.99 -11.90 -6.52
N SER A 105 3.03 -12.67 -6.20
CA SER A 105 3.49 -13.80 -7.01
C SER A 105 2.42 -14.88 -7.21
N SER A 106 1.47 -14.99 -6.27
CA SER A 106 0.42 -16.03 -6.27
C SER A 106 -0.90 -15.59 -6.91
N GLY A 107 -0.99 -14.34 -7.38
CA GLY A 107 -2.20 -13.81 -7.98
C GLY A 107 -2.49 -12.33 -7.66
N ILE A 108 -3.64 -11.88 -8.16
CA ILE A 108 -4.25 -10.60 -7.85
C ILE A 108 -5.39 -10.79 -6.84
N TYR A 109 -5.43 -9.90 -5.86
CA TYR A 109 -6.39 -9.89 -4.76
C TYR A 109 -7.11 -8.55 -4.78
N LEU A 110 -8.43 -8.60 -4.74
CA LEU A 110 -9.30 -7.43 -4.91
C LEU A 110 -10.32 -7.41 -3.79
N LEU A 111 -10.37 -6.31 -3.05
CA LEU A 111 -11.42 -6.06 -2.05
C LEU A 111 -12.48 -5.18 -2.69
N GLY A 112 -13.71 -5.68 -2.77
CA GLY A 112 -14.85 -4.90 -3.22
C GLY A 112 -15.39 -3.97 -2.12
N PHE A 113 -16.15 -2.95 -2.53
CA PHE A 113 -16.92 -2.12 -1.60
C PHE A 113 -18.04 -2.90 -0.88
N ASP A 114 -18.43 -4.04 -1.43
CA ASP A 114 -19.32 -5.04 -0.82
C ASP A 114 -18.66 -5.80 0.36
N GLY A 115 -17.36 -5.60 0.58
CA GLY A 115 -16.57 -6.25 1.63
C GLY A 115 -16.22 -7.70 1.33
N TYR A 116 -16.35 -8.15 0.08
CA TYR A 116 -15.85 -9.45 -0.35
C TYR A 116 -14.42 -9.34 -0.87
N LEU A 117 -13.61 -10.32 -0.50
CA LEU A 117 -12.28 -10.51 -1.07
C LEU A 117 -12.37 -11.48 -2.23
N TYR A 118 -11.83 -11.03 -3.34
CA TYR A 118 -11.82 -11.71 -4.62
C TYR A 118 -10.39 -12.05 -4.99
N ARG A 119 -10.17 -13.25 -5.54
CA ARG A 119 -8.84 -13.71 -5.95
C ARG A 119 -8.86 -14.23 -7.38
N SER A 120 -7.82 -13.88 -8.14
CA SER A 120 -7.47 -14.49 -9.41
C SER A 120 -6.01 -14.96 -9.36
N THR A 121 -5.79 -16.25 -9.52
CA THR A 121 -4.46 -16.88 -9.50
C THR A 121 -3.81 -16.87 -10.88
N PHE A 122 -2.49 -16.72 -10.94
CA PHE A 122 -1.70 -16.85 -12.16
C PHE A 122 -0.30 -17.40 -11.81
N GLU A 123 0.33 -18.12 -12.75
CA GLU A 123 1.73 -18.53 -12.62
C GLU A 123 2.69 -17.43 -13.10
N ASP A 124 2.30 -16.71 -14.15
CA ASP A 124 2.94 -15.49 -14.65
C ASP A 124 1.81 -14.56 -15.10
N ILE A 125 1.89 -13.31 -14.68
CA ILE A 125 0.86 -12.31 -14.93
C ILE A 125 0.58 -12.15 -16.42
N ARG A 126 1.58 -12.31 -17.30
CA ARG A 126 1.41 -12.22 -18.77
C ARG A 126 0.49 -13.29 -19.34
N TYR A 127 0.34 -14.41 -18.63
CA TYR A 127 -0.57 -15.49 -19.02
C TYR A 127 -1.90 -15.45 -18.26
N ALA A 128 -2.14 -14.44 -17.42
CA ALA A 128 -3.42 -14.22 -16.79
C ALA A 128 -4.46 -13.81 -17.85
N LYS A 129 -5.12 -14.80 -18.45
CA LYS A 129 -6.25 -14.63 -19.36
C LYS A 129 -7.49 -15.24 -18.73
N ASP A 130 -8.56 -14.44 -18.63
CA ASP A 130 -9.90 -14.88 -18.23
C ASP A 130 -9.94 -15.70 -16.93
N THR A 131 -9.28 -15.22 -15.87
CA THR A 131 -9.34 -15.85 -14.57
C THR A 131 -10.70 -15.65 -13.90
N SER A 132 -11.29 -16.75 -13.46
CA SER A 132 -12.47 -16.75 -12.60
C SER A 132 -12.12 -16.08 -11.28
N VAL A 133 -12.79 -14.97 -11.01
CA VAL A 133 -12.70 -14.26 -9.76
C VAL A 133 -13.49 -15.05 -8.71
N TYR A 134 -12.79 -15.78 -7.85
CA TYR A 134 -13.42 -16.48 -6.73
C TYR A 134 -13.54 -15.54 -5.55
N GLY A 135 -14.77 -15.18 -5.19
CA GLY A 135 -15.05 -14.48 -3.93
C GLY A 135 -14.98 -15.45 -2.77
N THR A 136 -14.11 -15.20 -1.80
CA THR A 136 -14.24 -15.86 -0.50
C THR A 136 -15.41 -15.22 0.24
N LYS A 137 -16.57 -15.89 0.24
CA LYS A 137 -17.65 -15.57 1.16
C LYS A 137 -17.22 -15.97 2.58
N GLY A 138 -16.47 -15.09 3.24
CA GLY A 138 -16.39 -15.14 4.70
C GLY A 138 -17.75 -14.77 5.29
N GLU A 139 -18.11 -15.30 6.45
CA GLU A 139 -19.33 -14.93 7.19
C GLU A 139 -19.33 -13.46 7.65
N SER A 140 -18.26 -12.69 7.38
CA SER A 140 -18.07 -11.34 7.87
C SER A 140 -17.47 -10.42 6.80
N ILE A 141 -18.07 -9.22 6.66
CA ILE A 141 -17.62 -8.14 5.78
C ILE A 141 -16.17 -7.76 6.11
N ILE A 142 -15.30 -7.79 5.09
CA ILE A 142 -13.89 -7.41 5.18
C ILE A 142 -13.75 -5.89 4.98
N GLN A 143 -12.99 -5.25 5.87
CA GLN A 143 -12.74 -3.80 5.85
C GLN A 143 -11.42 -3.44 5.17
N ASP A 144 -10.37 -4.21 5.44
CA ASP A 144 -9.06 -4.05 4.81
C ASP A 144 -8.36 -5.41 4.73
N PHE A 145 -7.41 -5.54 3.82
CA PHE A 145 -6.58 -6.72 3.66
C PHE A 145 -5.14 -6.37 3.29
N TRP A 146 -4.26 -7.33 3.53
CA TRP A 146 -2.88 -7.30 3.10
C TRP A 146 -2.46 -8.69 2.65
N VAL A 147 -1.73 -8.77 1.56
CA VAL A 147 -1.16 -10.02 1.06
C VAL A 147 0.34 -9.98 1.30
N ARG A 148 0.85 -11.04 1.91
CA ARG A 148 2.28 -11.20 2.09
C ARG A 148 2.67 -12.65 1.88
N ASP A 149 3.60 -12.84 0.96
CA ASP A 149 3.98 -14.16 0.46
C ASP A 149 2.70 -14.87 -0.04
N ASP A 150 2.37 -16.03 0.53
CA ASP A 150 1.14 -16.77 0.20
C ASP A 150 0.00 -16.58 1.21
N SER A 151 0.20 -15.75 2.24
CA SER A 151 -0.79 -15.52 3.29
C SER A 151 -1.57 -14.22 3.08
N ILE A 152 -2.86 -14.29 3.39
CA ILE A 152 -3.78 -13.15 3.39
C ILE A 152 -4.08 -12.78 4.83
N PHE A 153 -3.74 -11.56 5.19
CA PHE A 153 -4.18 -10.92 6.42
C PHE A 153 -5.38 -10.05 6.09
N TYR A 154 -6.45 -10.14 6.88
CA TYR A 154 -7.60 -9.28 6.67
C TYR A 154 -8.29 -8.91 7.96
N VAL A 155 -8.97 -7.77 7.94
CA VAL A 155 -9.75 -7.28 9.07
C VAL A 155 -11.22 -7.35 8.74
N THR A 156 -12.02 -7.90 9.64
CA THR A 156 -13.47 -7.84 9.57
C THR A 156 -14.00 -6.54 10.16
N HIS A 157 -15.25 -6.19 9.83
CA HIS A 157 -15.96 -5.07 10.44
C HIS A 157 -16.18 -5.18 11.97
N TYR A 158 -15.96 -6.37 12.55
CA TYR A 158 -15.99 -6.58 14.00
C TYR A 158 -14.65 -6.30 14.70
N GLY A 159 -13.61 -5.86 13.96
CA GLY A 159 -12.26 -5.67 14.51
C GLY A 159 -11.49 -6.98 14.70
N HIS A 160 -11.98 -8.11 14.19
CA HIS A 160 -11.19 -9.34 14.12
C HIS A 160 -10.17 -9.26 13.01
N ILE A 161 -8.94 -9.61 13.31
CA ILE A 161 -7.87 -9.80 12.36
C ILE A 161 -7.69 -11.28 12.14
N CYS A 162 -7.77 -11.68 10.87
CA CYS A 162 -7.58 -13.05 10.45
C CYS A 162 -6.32 -13.21 9.60
N LYS A 163 -5.74 -14.40 9.64
CA LYS A 163 -4.73 -14.89 8.69
C LYS A 163 -5.28 -16.17 8.06
N ASP A 164 -5.45 -16.19 6.74
CA ASP A 164 -5.88 -17.39 6.00
C ASP A 164 -7.15 -18.05 6.59
N SER A 165 -8.14 -17.22 6.96
CA SER A 165 -9.40 -17.59 7.65
C SER A 165 -9.34 -17.81 9.16
N ASP A 166 -8.17 -17.99 9.75
CA ASP A 166 -8.04 -18.14 11.20
C ASP A 166 -7.99 -16.77 11.89
N VAL A 167 -8.83 -16.57 12.92
CA VAL A 167 -8.78 -15.36 13.75
C VAL A 167 -7.53 -15.39 14.62
N ILE A 168 -6.58 -14.49 14.36
CA ILE A 168 -5.33 -14.39 15.13
C ILE A 168 -5.39 -13.32 16.21
N LEU A 169 -6.23 -12.30 16.05
CA LEU A 169 -6.39 -11.23 17.04
C LEU A 169 -7.79 -10.65 17.01
N LYS A 170 -8.34 -10.35 18.19
CA LYS A 170 -9.58 -9.58 18.34
C LYS A 170 -9.24 -8.20 18.89
N VAL A 171 -9.46 -7.16 18.09
CA VAL A 171 -9.27 -5.77 18.49
C VAL A 171 -10.64 -5.21 18.90
N PHE A 172 -10.67 -4.41 19.96
CA PHE A 172 -11.91 -3.82 20.49
C PHE A 172 -12.37 -2.56 19.74
N ASP A 173 -11.64 -2.16 18.70
CA ASP A 173 -11.83 -0.92 17.96
C ASP A 173 -11.72 -1.20 16.45
N THR A 174 -12.34 -0.35 15.63
CA THR A 174 -12.26 -0.44 14.17
C THR A 174 -10.81 -0.34 13.73
N VAL A 175 -10.36 -1.24 12.85
CA VAL A 175 -9.00 -1.22 12.30
C VAL A 175 -9.01 -0.49 10.96
N THR A 176 -8.13 0.51 10.82
CA THR A 176 -8.00 1.34 9.62
C THR A 176 -6.84 0.89 8.73
N LEU A 177 -5.85 0.19 9.29
CA LEU A 177 -4.71 -0.34 8.55
C LEU A 177 -4.15 -1.59 9.22
N ILE A 178 -3.79 -2.58 8.42
CA ILE A 178 -2.95 -3.72 8.82
C ILE A 178 -1.72 -3.84 7.94
N VAL A 179 -0.56 -4.05 8.56
CA VAL A 179 0.72 -4.19 7.86
C VAL A 179 1.52 -5.35 8.46
N PRO A 180 1.54 -6.52 7.79
CA PRO A 180 2.36 -7.65 8.24
C PRO A 180 3.83 -7.41 7.89
N HIS A 181 4.73 -7.60 8.86
CA HIS A 181 6.19 -7.52 8.67
C HIS A 181 6.95 -8.51 9.55
N LYS A 182 7.73 -9.39 8.93
CA LYS A 182 8.34 -10.57 9.57
C LYS A 182 7.32 -11.35 10.39
N GLU A 183 7.54 -11.52 11.69
CA GLU A 183 6.66 -12.20 12.63
C GLU A 183 5.67 -11.24 13.30
N TYR A 184 5.68 -9.97 12.90
CA TYR A 184 4.87 -8.92 13.49
C TYR A 184 3.72 -8.52 12.57
N LEU A 185 2.65 -8.03 13.19
CA LEU A 185 1.56 -7.33 12.56
C LEU A 185 1.42 -5.95 13.19
N TYR A 186 1.59 -4.91 12.38
CA TYR A 186 1.27 -3.56 12.78
C TYR A 186 -0.19 -3.28 12.48
N ILE A 187 -0.89 -2.67 13.44
CA ILE A 187 -2.32 -2.43 13.38
C ILE A 187 -2.54 -0.98 13.78
N VAL A 188 -3.28 -0.25 12.95
CA VAL A 188 -3.74 1.10 13.29
C VAL A 188 -5.25 1.04 13.49
N THR A 189 -5.72 1.54 14.62
CA THR A 189 -7.17 1.65 14.90
C THR A 189 -7.72 3.03 14.52
N GLU A 190 -9.03 3.13 14.40
CA GLU A 190 -9.74 4.40 14.18
C GLU A 190 -9.55 5.36 15.36
N GLY A 191 -9.38 4.85 16.57
CA GLY A 191 -8.95 5.61 17.76
C GLY A 191 -7.49 6.07 17.76
N ASN A 192 -6.78 6.05 16.62
CA ASN A 192 -5.39 6.47 16.46
C ASN A 192 -4.41 5.70 17.36
N LEU A 193 -4.65 4.41 17.52
CA LEU A 193 -3.76 3.53 18.26
C LEU A 193 -2.92 2.69 17.31
N LEU A 194 -1.60 2.78 17.45
CA LEU A 194 -0.65 1.89 16.78
C LEU A 194 -0.31 0.72 17.70
N LEU A 195 -0.56 -0.50 17.23
CA LEU A 195 -0.18 -1.74 17.90
C LEU A 195 0.90 -2.46 17.09
N LYS A 196 1.87 -3.07 17.79
CA LYS A 196 2.74 -4.11 17.22
C LYS A 196 2.38 -5.43 17.89
N TYR A 197 1.83 -6.35 17.12
CA TYR A 197 1.43 -7.67 17.58
C TYR A 197 2.45 -8.72 17.09
N ASP A 198 2.95 -9.55 17.98
CA ASP A 198 3.77 -10.72 17.66
C ASP A 198 2.85 -11.89 17.38
N VAL A 199 2.83 -12.35 16.12
CA VAL A 199 1.96 -13.43 15.66
C VAL A 199 2.39 -14.77 16.26
N VAL A 200 3.68 -14.98 16.47
CA VAL A 200 4.25 -16.24 17.00
C VAL A 200 3.98 -16.37 18.49
N ARG A 201 4.20 -15.30 19.25
CA ARG A 201 3.96 -15.27 20.71
C ARG A 201 2.52 -14.96 21.07
N SER A 202 1.70 -14.63 20.08
CA SER A 202 0.31 -14.20 20.22
C SER A 202 0.14 -13.07 21.25
N SER A 203 1.01 -12.07 21.22
CA SER A 203 1.05 -11.00 22.23
C SER A 203 1.25 -9.62 21.63
N ILE A 204 0.66 -8.60 22.26
CA ILE A 204 0.91 -7.20 21.91
C ILE A 204 2.25 -6.79 22.54
N LEU A 205 3.23 -6.46 21.70
CA LEU A 205 4.54 -5.99 22.14
C LEU A 205 4.58 -4.49 22.38
N PHE A 206 3.73 -3.75 21.66
CA PHE A 206 3.73 -2.30 21.62
C PHE A 206 2.34 -1.74 21.49
N LYS A 207 2.11 -0.61 22.14
CA LYS A 207 0.90 0.19 22.01
C LYS A 207 1.27 1.66 22.18
N GLU A 208 0.96 2.47 21.18
CA GLU A 208 1.25 3.91 21.16
C GLU A 208 0.06 4.69 20.62
N ASN A 209 -0.25 5.83 21.24
CA ASN A 209 -1.22 6.78 20.69
C ASN A 209 -0.51 7.70 19.69
N ILE A 210 -0.87 7.57 18.41
CA ILE A 210 -0.25 8.33 17.32
C ILE A 210 -0.96 9.65 17.01
N GLY A 211 -1.99 10.02 17.79
CA GLY A 211 -2.73 11.28 17.67
C GLY A 211 -3.44 11.42 16.32
N ASN A 212 -3.68 12.65 15.85
CA ASN A 212 -4.30 12.94 14.54
C ASN A 212 -3.35 12.64 13.35
N SER A 213 -2.83 11.42 13.32
CA SER A 213 -2.02 10.89 12.25
C SER A 213 -2.90 10.37 11.12
N LYS A 214 -2.31 10.23 9.94
CA LYS A 214 -2.95 9.64 8.76
C LYS A 214 -2.02 8.66 8.08
N VAL A 215 -2.57 7.61 7.49
CA VAL A 215 -1.82 6.73 6.61
C VAL A 215 -1.51 7.50 5.33
N ILE A 216 -0.23 7.57 4.97
CA ILE A 216 0.28 8.31 3.80
C ILE A 216 1.03 7.38 2.84
N GLY A 217 0.80 6.08 2.92
CA GLY A 217 1.43 5.09 2.07
C GLY A 217 1.38 3.70 2.69
N ASP A 218 1.77 2.72 1.90
CA ASP A 218 1.85 1.31 2.26
C ASP A 218 2.80 1.09 3.45
N GLY A 219 2.27 1.11 4.67
CA GLY A 219 3.04 0.93 5.90
C GLY A 219 3.75 2.19 6.42
N VAL A 220 3.29 3.37 6.01
CA VAL A 220 3.82 4.65 6.51
C VAL A 220 2.71 5.51 7.11
N ILE A 221 2.93 5.94 8.35
CA ILE A 221 2.00 6.80 9.10
C ILE A 221 2.59 8.20 9.20
N GLY A 222 1.87 9.22 8.75
CA GLY A 222 2.27 10.63 8.82
C GLY A 222 1.60 11.38 9.96
N CYS A 223 2.35 12.23 10.67
CA CYS A 223 1.86 13.13 11.71
C CYS A 223 2.67 14.43 11.74
N ASN A 224 2.09 15.56 11.33
CA ASN A 224 2.65 16.92 11.51
C ASN A 224 4.13 17.13 11.10
N GLY A 225 4.55 16.58 9.95
CA GLY A 225 5.95 16.68 9.49
C GLY A 225 6.88 15.57 10.04
N MET A 226 6.31 14.59 10.72
CA MET A 226 6.93 13.31 11.02
C MET A 226 6.24 12.21 10.19
N ALA A 227 6.99 11.20 9.81
CA ALA A 227 6.45 9.93 9.33
C ALA A 227 7.06 8.77 10.13
N ILE A 228 6.31 7.68 10.26
CA ILE A 228 6.71 6.45 10.92
C ILE A 228 6.74 5.36 9.85
N ASP A 229 7.93 4.82 9.57
CA ASP A 229 8.11 3.65 8.70
C ASP A 229 7.96 2.39 9.56
N LEU A 230 6.86 1.66 9.36
CA LEU A 230 6.54 0.47 10.16
C LEU A 230 7.46 -0.72 9.84
N TYR A 231 8.03 -0.79 8.63
CA TYR A 231 8.93 -1.89 8.25
C TYR A 231 10.31 -1.76 8.88
N LYS A 232 10.73 -0.53 9.15
CA LYS A 232 12.05 -0.23 9.68
C LYS A 232 12.01 0.20 11.13
N GLU A 233 10.80 0.45 11.63
CA GLU A 233 10.54 0.94 12.97
C GLU A 233 11.35 2.22 13.23
N ILE A 234 11.18 3.20 12.35
CA ILE A 234 11.87 4.48 12.48
C ILE A 234 10.92 5.67 12.32
N PHE A 235 11.17 6.71 13.09
CA PHE A 235 10.61 8.03 12.91
C PHE A 235 11.49 8.85 11.98
N MET A 236 10.89 9.52 11.02
CA MET A 236 11.60 10.35 10.05
C MET A 236 10.91 11.71 9.89
N LYS A 237 11.71 12.77 9.77
CA LYS A 237 11.17 14.09 9.42
C LYS A 237 10.83 14.11 7.94
N VAL A 238 9.66 14.64 7.61
CA VAL A 238 9.15 14.80 6.26
C VAL A 238 8.52 16.19 6.10
N PRO A 239 8.36 16.70 4.88
CA PRO A 239 7.58 17.92 4.65
C PRO A 239 6.18 17.83 5.31
N LYS A 240 5.72 18.93 5.92
CA LYS A 240 4.42 18.94 6.64
C LYS A 240 3.23 18.66 5.74
N ASP A 241 3.33 19.01 4.46
CA ASP A 241 2.32 18.83 3.42
C ASP A 241 2.45 17.48 2.68
N THR A 242 3.20 16.53 3.25
CA THR A 242 3.34 15.17 2.69
C THR A 242 1.97 14.52 2.50
N ARG A 243 1.76 14.02 1.28
CA ARG A 243 0.57 13.28 0.84
C ARG A 243 0.85 11.79 0.71
N TRP A 244 2.00 11.46 0.13
CA TRP A 244 2.39 10.07 -0.11
C TRP A 244 3.87 9.84 0.21
N VAL A 245 4.21 8.68 0.76
CA VAL A 245 5.59 8.25 1.02
C VAL A 245 5.78 6.84 0.49
N ARG A 246 6.84 6.63 -0.29
CA ARG A 246 7.25 5.32 -0.79
C ARG A 246 8.72 5.12 -0.52
N ARG A 247 9.09 3.93 -0.07
CA ARG A 247 10.47 3.50 0.04
C ARG A 247 10.82 2.60 -1.14
N HIS A 248 11.99 2.83 -1.72
CA HIS A 248 12.64 1.89 -2.63
C HIS A 248 14.10 1.79 -2.19
N ASP A 249 14.49 0.61 -1.69
CA ASP A 249 15.82 0.34 -1.13
C ASP A 249 16.24 1.31 -0.01
N LYS A 250 17.26 2.14 -0.27
CA LYS A 250 17.80 3.15 0.65
C LYS A 250 17.24 4.55 0.39
N ILE A 251 16.34 4.69 -0.57
CA ILE A 251 15.77 5.98 -0.96
C ILE A 251 14.32 6.05 -0.48
N ILE A 252 13.97 7.19 0.11
CA ILE A 252 12.59 7.57 0.39
C ILE A 252 12.15 8.59 -0.63
N TYR A 253 11.00 8.34 -1.21
CA TYR A 253 10.30 9.20 -2.12
C TYR A 253 9.08 9.78 -1.41
N ILE A 254 8.85 11.08 -1.58
CA ILE A 254 7.76 11.81 -0.93
C ILE A 254 7.02 12.62 -1.98
N SER A 255 5.70 12.46 -2.04
CA SER A 255 4.82 13.36 -2.78
C SER A 255 4.27 14.43 -1.85
N THR A 256 4.41 15.68 -2.26
CA THR A 256 3.82 16.86 -1.63
C THR A 256 3.00 17.63 -2.66
N ILE A 257 2.47 18.81 -2.29
CA ILE A 257 1.78 19.69 -3.25
C ILE A 257 2.76 20.24 -4.29
N SER A 258 4.03 20.43 -3.93
CA SER A 258 5.05 21.02 -4.78
C SER A 258 5.72 20.03 -5.73
N GLY A 259 5.51 18.72 -5.55
CA GLY A 259 6.00 17.67 -6.43
C GLY A 259 6.53 16.46 -5.67
N ILE A 260 7.36 15.66 -6.36
CA ILE A 260 7.97 14.46 -5.78
C ILE A 260 9.42 14.73 -5.42
N PHE A 261 9.76 14.43 -4.18
CA PHE A 261 11.09 14.55 -3.61
C PHE A 261 11.69 13.17 -3.37
N SER A 262 13.00 13.05 -3.47
CA SER A 262 13.75 11.88 -3.00
C SER A 262 14.76 12.28 -1.93
N GLY A 263 15.05 11.36 -1.01
CA GLY A 263 16.07 11.52 0.01
C GLY A 263 16.68 10.18 0.37
N SER A 264 17.99 10.19 0.66
CA SER A 264 18.73 9.00 1.09
C SER A 264 18.57 8.78 2.59
N LEU A 265 18.26 7.54 2.97
CA LEU A 265 18.50 7.05 4.32
C LEU A 265 19.98 6.66 4.39
N ASN A 266 20.80 7.57 4.90
CA ASN A 266 22.17 7.20 5.26
C ASN A 266 22.12 6.24 6.46
N ASP A 267 22.97 5.21 6.42
CA ASP A 267 23.14 4.21 7.46
C ASP A 267 23.64 4.83 8.78
#